data_AF-A0A380FMU6-F1
#
_entry.id   AF-A0A380FMU6-F1
#
_cell.length_a   1.000
_cell.length_b   1.000
_cell.length_c   1.000
_cell.angle_alpha   90.00
_cell.angle_beta   90.00
_cell.angle_gamma   90.00
#
_symmetry.space_group_name_H-M   'P 1'
#
loop_
_entity.id
_entity.type
_entity.pdbx_description
1 polymer ?
#
loop_
_entity_poly.entity_id
_entity_poly.type
_entity_poly.pdbx_seq_one_letter_code
_entity_poly.pdbx_strand_id
1 'polypeptide(L)' 'MPILAAIMVMVSVGTFDWKSFKFIKRAPRTDAFVMILTVAIVLLTNNLALGVIVGVIVSALCFATKNI' A
#
# COMPACT_ATOMS: atom_id res chain seq x y z
N MET A 1 12.70 -23.39 -13.70
CA MET A 1 12.94 -23.13 -12.26
C MET A 1 11.61 -22.91 -11.51
N PRO A 2 10.75 -23.94 -11.35
CA PRO A 2 9.43 -23.78 -10.76
C PRO A 2 9.43 -23.64 -9.23
N ILE A 3 10.42 -24.22 -8.53
CA ILE A 3 10.53 -24.18 -7.06
C ILE A 3 10.66 -22.74 -6.54
N LEU A 4 11.54 -21.93 -7.15
CA LEU A 4 11.78 -20.56 -6.71
C LEU A 4 10.55 -19.66 -6.91
N ALA A 5 9.85 -19.83 -8.04
CA ALA A 5 8.60 -19.13 -8.30
C ALA A 5 7.53 -19.48 -7.26
N ALA A 6 7.41 -20.76 -6.88
CA ALA A 6 6.48 -21.20 -5.84
C ALA A 6 6.79 -20.56 -4.48
N ILE A 7 8.07 -20.45 -4.11
CA ILE A 7 8.50 -19.78 -2.88
C ILE A 7 8.16 -18.29 -2.91
N MET A 8 8.41 -17.59 -4.03
CA MET A 8 8.09 -16.17 -4.18
C MET A 8 6.58 -15.89 -4.01
N VAL A 9 5.73 -16.79 -4.52
CA VAL A 9 4.28 -16.69 -4.34
C VAL A 9 3.89 -16.94 -2.88
N MET A 10 4.46 -17.96 -2.23
CA MET A 10 4.23 -18.23 -0.80
C MET A 10 4.62 -17.01 0.07
N VAL A 11 5.78 -16.41 -0.20
CA VAL A 11 6.27 -15.23 0.55
C VAL A 11 5.37 -14.01 0.31
N SER A 12 4.92 -13.80 -0.93
CA SER A 12 4.02 -12.69 -1.26
C SER A 12 2.68 -12.83 -0.51
N VAL A 13 2.11 -14.04 -0.45
CA VAL A 13 0.90 -14.33 0.32
C VAL A 13 1.08 -14.08 1.82
N GLY A 14 2.28 -14.33 2.37
CA GLY A 14 2.61 -14.01 3.76
C GLY A 14 2.91 -12.53 4.02
N THR A 15 3.40 -11.80 3.02
CA THR A 15 3.72 -10.36 3.12
C THR A 15 2.46 -9.51 3.04
N PHE A 16 1.46 -9.95 2.26
CA PHE A 16 0.15 -9.29 2.22
C PHE A 16 -0.61 -9.54 3.54
N ASP A 17 -0.87 -8.47 4.28
CA ASP A 17 -1.78 -8.55 5.42
C ASP A 17 -3.23 -8.66 4.92
N TRP A 18 -3.78 -9.87 4.97
CA TRP A 18 -5.17 -10.15 4.61
C TRP A 18 -6.20 -9.40 5.45
N LYS A 19 -5.82 -8.93 6.65
CA LYS A 19 -6.69 -8.06 7.47
C LYS A 19 -6.78 -6.64 6.90
N SER A 20 -5.89 -6.24 5.99
CA SER A 20 -5.92 -4.92 5.34
C SER A 20 -7.25 -4.66 4.63
N PHE A 21 -7.87 -5.67 4.02
CA PHE A 21 -9.22 -5.55 3.43
C PHE A 21 -10.30 -5.19 4.45
N LYS A 22 -10.19 -5.71 5.68
CA LYS A 22 -11.12 -5.38 6.78
C LYS A 22 -10.75 -4.04 7.42
N PHE A 23 -9.46 -3.71 7.42
CA PHE A 23 -8.93 -2.42 7.88
C PHE A 23 -9.45 -1.27 7.02
N ILE A 24 -9.54 -1.42 5.69
CA ILE A 24 -10.10 -0.40 4.78
C ILE A 24 -11.51 0.06 5.21
N LYS A 25 -12.34 -0.82 5.78
CA LYS A 25 -13.70 -0.48 6.23
C LYS A 25 -13.76 0.15 7.63
N ARG A 26 -12.73 -0.05 8.46
CA ARG A 26 -12.67 0.46 9.85
C ARG A 26 -11.75 1.66 10.01
N ALA A 27 -10.77 1.81 9.13
CA ALA A 27 -9.80 2.88 9.16
C ALA A 27 -10.46 4.23 8.84
N PRO A 28 -9.92 5.34 9.35
CA PRO A 28 -10.29 6.67 8.88
C PRO A 28 -10.10 6.73 7.36
N ARG A 29 -11.06 7.36 6.67
CA ARG A 29 -11.12 7.40 5.20
C ARG A 29 -9.82 7.87 4.55
N THR A 30 -9.11 8.77 5.22
CA THR A 30 -7.84 9.34 4.77
C THR A 30 -6.72 8.30 4.69
N ASP A 31 -6.55 7.47 5.72
CA ASP A 31 -5.49 6.45 5.74
C ASP A 31 -5.77 5.32 4.74
N ALA A 32 -7.05 4.93 4.61
CA ALA A 32 -7.48 3.96 3.59
C ALA A 32 -7.23 4.49 2.16
N PHE A 33 -7.46 5.79 1.94
CA PHE A 33 -7.19 6.43 0.66
C PHE A 33 -5.70 6.43 0.30
N VAL A 34 -4.83 6.83 1.24
CA VAL A 34 -3.37 6.84 1.03
C VAL A 34 -2.84 5.43 0.71
N MET A 35 -3.32 4.42 1.43
CA MET A 35 -2.96 3.02 1.18
C MET A 35 -3.33 2.58 -0.25
N ILE A 36 -4.55 2.85 -0.70
CA ILE A 36 -4.99 2.46 -2.04
C ILE A 36 -4.20 3.23 -3.11
N LEU A 37 -3.97 4.52 -2.89
CA LEU A 37 -3.24 5.38 -3.81
C LEU A 37 -1.80 4.89 -4.03
N THR A 38 -1.08 4.56 -2.96
CA THR A 38 0.30 4.06 -3.05
C THR A 38 0.37 2.76 -3.84
N VAL A 39 -0.51 1.80 -3.53
CA VAL A 39 -0.58 0.52 -4.25
C VAL A 39 -0.90 0.73 -5.73
N ALA A 40 -1.86 1.60 -6.05
CA ALA A 40 -2.23 1.89 -7.44
C ALA A 40 -1.04 2.47 -8.25
N ILE A 41 -0.29 3.41 -7.67
CA ILE A 41 0.88 4.00 -8.33
C ILE A 41 1.96 2.95 -8.57
N VAL A 42 2.27 2.11 -7.58
CA VAL A 42 3.27 1.04 -7.71
C VAL A 42 2.89 0.08 -8.85
N LEU A 43 1.63 -0.33 -8.92
CA LEU A 43 1.14 -1.27 -9.94
C LEU A 43 1.16 -0.67 -11.35
N LEU A 44 0.80 0.61 -11.50
CA LEU A 44 0.78 1.28 -12.81
C LEU A 44 2.20 1.59 -13.31
N THR A 45 3.10 2.00 -12.42
CA THR A 45 4.45 2.45 -12.80
C THR A 45 5.49 1.33 -12.74
N ASN A 46 5.16 0.17 -12.15
CA ASN A 46 6.10 -0.92 -11.86
C ASN A 46 7.35 -0.45 -11.09
N ASN A 47 7.22 0.65 -10.35
CA ASN A 47 8.32 1.28 -9.62
C ASN A 47 7.90 1.52 -8.17
N LEU A 48 8.47 0.71 -7.28
CA LEU A 48 8.20 0.78 -5.85
C LEU A 48 8.62 2.14 -5.26
N ALA A 49 9.74 2.71 -5.70
CA ALA A 49 10.30 3.94 -5.15
C ALA A 49 9.39 5.16 -5.42
N LEU A 50 8.87 5.26 -6.64
CA LEU A 50 7.92 6.33 -7.00
C LEU A 50 6.64 6.25 -6.17
N GLY A 51 6.10 5.04 -5.98
CA GLY A 51 4.92 4.84 -5.14
C GLY A 51 5.15 5.24 -3.68
N VAL A 52 6.32 4.95 -3.11
CA VAL A 52 6.69 5.35 -1.75
C VAL A 52 6.82 6.87 -1.62
N ILE A 53 7.51 7.53 -2.56
CA ILE A 53 7.72 8.99 -2.51
C ILE A 53 6.37 9.72 -2.55
N VAL A 54 5.51 9.37 -3.52
CA VAL A 54 4.18 10.00 -3.63
C VAL A 54 3.32 9.67 -2.41
N GLY A 55 3.38 8.43 -1.92
CA GLY A 55 2.68 8.01 -0.71
C GLY A 55 3.00 8.82 0.52
N VAL A 56 4.29 9.03 0.80
CA VAL A 56 4.75 9.81 1.95
C VAL A 56 4.29 11.26 1.85
N ILE A 57 4.38 11.87 0.67
CA ILE A 57 3.94 13.25 0.45
C ILE A 57 2.43 13.40 0.70
N VAL A 58 1.61 12.50 0.13
CA VAL A 58 0.15 12.55 0.29
C VAL A 58 -0.24 12.25 1.74
N SER A 59 0.45 11.32 2.41
CA SER A 59 0.23 11.02 3.84
C SER A 59 0.56 12.23 4.72
N ALA A 60 1.67 12.92 4.45
CA ALA A 60 2.08 14.10 5.20
C ALA A 60 1.07 15.25 5.04
N LEU A 61 0.58 15.48 3.81
CA LEU A 61 -0.43 16.49 3.53
C LEU A 61 -1.76 16.18 4.25
N CYS A 62 -2.20 14.93 4.17
CA CYS A 62 -3.41 14.46 4.84
C CYS A 62 -3.34 14.59 6.38
N PHE A 63 -2.17 14.34 6.97
CA PHE A 63 -1.94 14.53 8.39
C PHE A 63 -2.00 16.01 8.77
N ALA A 64 -1.39 16.89 7.96
CA ALA A 64 -1.42 18.34 8.18
C ALA A 64 -2.85 18.91 8.11
N THR A 65 -3.69 18.46 7.17
CA THR A 65 -5.08 18.94 7.04
C THR A 65 -6.00 18.40 8.14
N LYS A 66 -5.70 17.24 8.74
CA LYS A 66 -6.50 16.67 9.84
C LYS A 66 -6.22 17.31 11.20
N ASN A 67 -5.07 17.96 11.36
CA ASN A 67 -4.60 18.63 12.59
C ASN A 67 -4.84 20.15 12.62
N ILE A 68 -5.68 20.66 11.70
CA ILE A 68 -6.21 22.03 11.65
C ILE A 68 -7.72 21.94 11.87
#